data_AF-A0A2H3GXL8-F1
#
_entry.id   AF-A0A2H3GXL8-F1
#
_cell.length_a   1.000
_cell.length_b   1.000
_cell.length_c   1.000
_cell.angle_alpha   90.00
_cell.angle_beta   90.00
_cell.angle_gamma   90.00
#
_symmetry.space_group_name_H-M   'P 1'
#
loop_
_entity.id
_entity.type
_entity.pdbx_description
1 polymer ?
#
loop_
_entity_poly.entity_id
_entity_poly.type
_entity_poly.pdbx_seq_one_letter_code
_entity_poly.pdbx_strand_id
1 'polypeptide(L)'
;MAPNDEESRKALATLIATATTLLEQLQSTLTTIQRNPLTPATPSSSSPETTSINALSLARDTSLLIRAHSTKISLLIINEPFTPSAISTVIRELIKGPIPGLATAAQACTPDLYTSVVRKELAYRCQKVLVELWGLLKRVPDDGKVIPALGRDGSKGSLVLTGKLWKMVDDLMNSSSTIPKSDPDKIRPRLDSTLKRLRMIVLLYQAISKRRFKKLPKDTTTGDIPSKLDKAASVLETLPDKFGDLAGAFYELDAEEIDRLMEECFESAVGVSEVLKLGWEGESDEFSEWMEKFKAEVKKT
;
A
#
# COMPACT_ATOMS: atom_id res chain seq x y z
N MET A 1 -13.30 8.81 -48.70
CA MET A 1 -13.31 7.32 -48.82
C MET A 1 -12.88 6.76 -47.48
N ALA A 2 -13.66 5.84 -46.90
CA ALA A 2 -13.19 5.07 -45.75
C ALA A 2 -11.93 4.28 -46.18
N PRO A 3 -10.85 4.26 -45.40
CA PRO A 3 -9.66 3.48 -45.74
C PRO A 3 -10.04 2.02 -45.91
N ASN A 4 -9.45 1.35 -46.91
CA ASN A 4 -9.68 -0.07 -47.12
C ASN A 4 -9.24 -0.82 -45.85
N ASP A 5 -9.92 -1.91 -45.50
CA ASP A 5 -9.74 -2.62 -44.24
C ASP A 5 -8.27 -3.10 -44.06
N GLU A 6 -7.61 -3.42 -45.16
CA GLU A 6 -6.18 -3.76 -45.25
C GLU A 6 -5.25 -2.58 -44.97
N GLU A 7 -5.58 -1.38 -45.45
CA GLU A 7 -4.79 -0.17 -45.19
C GLU A 7 -4.89 0.23 -43.71
N SER A 8 -6.09 0.11 -43.13
CA SER A 8 -6.33 0.34 -41.71
C SER A 8 -5.52 -0.63 -40.82
N ARG A 9 -5.37 -1.89 -41.23
CA ARG A 9 -4.52 -2.89 -40.54
C ARG A 9 -3.03 -2.56 -40.62
N LYS A 10 -2.53 -2.20 -41.81
CA LYS A 10 -1.11 -1.79 -41.98
C LYS A 10 -0.77 -0.54 -41.16
N ALA A 11 -1.68 0.43 -41.13
CA ALA A 11 -1.55 1.63 -40.32
C ALA A 11 -1.51 1.31 -38.82
N LEU A 12 -2.38 0.40 -38.35
CA LEU A 12 -2.38 -0.08 -36.97
C LEU A 12 -1.06 -0.77 -36.60
N ALA A 13 -0.56 -1.68 -37.44
CA ALA A 13 0.70 -2.39 -37.19
C ALA A 13 1.89 -1.42 -37.07
N THR A 14 1.97 -0.43 -37.96
CA THR A 14 3.00 0.62 -37.92
C THR A 14 2.90 1.45 -36.63
N LEU A 15 1.68 1.76 -36.20
CA LEU A 15 1.43 2.51 -34.98
C LEU A 15 1.79 1.72 -33.72
N ILE A 16 1.48 0.42 -33.68
CA ILE A 16 1.89 -0.48 -32.59
C ILE A 16 3.41 -0.53 -32.50
N ALA A 17 4.11 -0.71 -33.62
CA ALA A 17 5.57 -0.70 -33.66
C ALA A 17 6.14 0.60 -33.06
N THR A 18 5.59 1.75 -33.49
CA THR A 18 5.97 3.07 -32.97
C THR A 18 5.72 3.19 -31.46
N ALA A 19 4.56 2.77 -30.97
CA ALA A 19 4.23 2.78 -29.55
C ALA A 19 5.18 1.89 -28.74
N THR A 20 5.51 0.70 -29.25
CA THR A 20 6.39 -0.24 -28.56
C THR A 20 7.82 0.29 -28.45
N THR A 21 8.35 0.93 -29.50
CA THR A 21 9.67 1.58 -29.47
C THR A 21 9.70 2.72 -28.45
N LEU A 22 8.65 3.56 -28.40
CA LEU A 22 8.55 4.63 -27.42
C LEU A 22 8.54 4.07 -25.98
N LEU A 23 7.74 3.02 -25.74
CA LEU A 23 7.68 2.37 -24.42
C LEU A 23 9.04 1.83 -23.99
N GLU A 24 9.79 1.19 -24.88
CA GLU A 24 11.15 0.69 -24.61
C GLU A 24 12.12 1.83 -24.25
N GLN A 25 12.09 2.93 -24.98
CA GLN A 25 12.90 4.12 -24.69
C GLN A 25 12.59 4.72 -23.31
N LEU A 26 11.30 4.86 -22.99
CA LEU A 26 10.88 5.38 -21.69
C LEU A 26 11.21 4.41 -20.55
N GLN A 27 11.06 3.11 -20.75
CA GLN A 27 11.47 2.09 -19.78
C GLN A 27 12.98 2.15 -19.49
N SER A 28 13.81 2.38 -20.51
CA SER A 28 15.26 2.59 -20.32
C SER A 28 15.53 3.83 -19.46
N THR A 29 14.83 4.92 -19.74
CA THR A 29 14.93 6.16 -18.96
C THR A 29 14.56 5.95 -17.48
N LEU A 30 13.46 5.25 -17.21
CA LEU A 30 13.02 4.92 -15.85
C LEU A 30 14.01 3.99 -15.13
N THR A 31 14.63 3.04 -15.86
CA THR A 31 15.69 2.18 -15.30
C THR A 31 16.88 2.99 -14.82
N THR A 32 17.28 4.02 -15.58
CA THR A 32 18.37 4.92 -15.20
C THR A 32 18.04 5.67 -13.92
N ILE A 33 16.81 6.18 -13.77
CA ILE A 33 16.35 6.85 -12.54
C ILE A 33 16.37 5.88 -11.35
N GLN A 34 15.95 4.63 -11.54
CA GLN A 34 15.97 3.63 -10.47
C GLN A 34 17.37 3.27 -10.01
N ARG A 35 18.34 3.17 -10.94
CA ARG A 35 19.75 2.87 -10.63
C ARG A 35 20.43 4.05 -9.94
N ASN A 36 20.16 5.26 -10.43
CA ASN A 36 20.78 6.49 -9.93
C ASN A 36 19.70 7.54 -9.58
N PRO A 37 18.99 7.38 -8.44
CA PRO A 37 17.88 8.26 -8.07
C PRO A 37 18.34 9.68 -7.70
N LEU A 38 19.63 9.92 -7.50
CA LEU A 38 20.19 11.23 -7.20
C LEU A 38 20.49 12.06 -8.45
N THR A 39 20.45 11.48 -9.66
CA THR A 39 20.79 12.21 -10.88
C THR A 39 19.76 13.31 -11.15
N PRO A 40 20.15 14.59 -11.24
CA PRO A 40 19.22 15.67 -11.56
C PRO A 40 18.51 15.40 -12.89
N ALA A 41 17.21 15.73 -12.98
CA ALA A 41 16.52 15.70 -14.26
C ALA A 41 17.17 16.72 -15.19
N THR A 42 17.56 16.29 -16.40
CA THR A 42 18.13 17.19 -17.43
C THR A 42 17.14 18.32 -17.71
N PRO A 43 17.51 19.60 -17.55
CA PRO A 43 16.60 20.70 -17.83
C PRO A 43 16.41 20.80 -19.35
N SER A 44 15.19 20.50 -19.82
CA SER A 44 14.78 20.84 -21.19
C SER A 44 14.17 22.24 -21.16
N SER A 45 14.84 23.16 -21.84
CA SER A 45 14.49 24.54 -22.22
C SER A 45 13.25 25.23 -21.62
N SER A 46 13.53 26.30 -20.87
CA SER A 46 12.80 27.57 -20.68
C SER A 46 11.31 27.66 -21.11
N SER A 47 10.42 27.82 -20.12
CA SER A 47 9.33 28.80 -20.15
C SER A 47 8.90 29.16 -18.71
N PRO A 48 8.56 30.43 -18.41
CA PRO A 48 8.33 30.89 -17.06
C PRO A 48 6.83 30.94 -16.74
N GLU A 49 6.22 29.83 -16.34
CA GLU A 49 4.93 29.88 -15.61
C GLU A 49 4.90 28.77 -14.55
N THR A 50 4.91 29.20 -13.30
CA THR A 50 4.85 28.36 -12.09
C THR A 50 3.50 27.65 -11.99
N THR A 51 3.41 26.47 -12.58
CA THR A 51 2.58 25.42 -11.98
C THR A 51 3.57 24.37 -11.50
N SER A 52 3.80 24.29 -10.19
CA SER A 52 4.61 23.21 -9.63
C SER A 52 3.93 21.89 -10.00
N ILE A 53 4.52 21.14 -10.93
CA ILE A 53 3.97 19.87 -11.37
C ILE A 53 4.02 18.92 -10.17
N ASN A 54 2.86 18.54 -9.64
CA ASN A 54 2.79 17.50 -8.63
C ASN A 54 3.04 16.15 -9.31
N ALA A 55 4.24 15.60 -9.13
CA ALA A 55 4.70 14.38 -9.77
C ALA A 55 3.80 13.18 -9.44
N LEU A 56 3.30 13.09 -8.20
CA LEU A 56 2.46 11.98 -7.75
C LEU A 56 1.06 12.06 -8.38
N SER A 57 0.46 13.26 -8.42
CA SER A 57 -0.83 13.48 -9.09
C SER A 57 -0.73 13.20 -10.59
N LEU A 58 0.36 13.65 -11.24
CA LEU A 58 0.58 13.38 -12.66
C LEU A 58 0.73 11.88 -12.93
N ALA A 59 1.49 11.14 -12.11
CA ALA A 59 1.63 9.70 -12.24
C ALA A 59 0.29 8.97 -12.07
N ARG A 60 -0.51 9.42 -11.11
CA ARG A 60 -1.87 8.93 -10.84
C ARG A 60 -2.79 9.13 -12.04
N ASP A 61 -2.93 10.36 -12.52
CA ASP A 61 -3.88 10.70 -13.57
C ASP A 61 -3.51 10.02 -14.90
N THR A 62 -2.22 10.02 -15.24
CA THR A 62 -1.73 9.33 -16.44
C THR A 62 -1.94 7.82 -16.38
N SER A 63 -1.78 7.21 -15.19
CA SER A 63 -2.05 5.78 -15.01
C SER A 63 -3.52 5.41 -15.08
N LEU A 64 -4.41 6.27 -14.58
CA LEU A 64 -5.86 6.08 -14.74
C LEU A 64 -6.28 6.16 -16.21
N LEU A 65 -5.69 7.08 -16.97
CA LEU A 65 -5.90 7.17 -18.42
C LEU A 65 -5.35 5.94 -19.13
N ILE A 66 -4.13 5.48 -18.81
CA ILE A 66 -3.57 4.23 -19.35
C ILE A 66 -4.51 3.06 -19.08
N ARG A 67 -5.04 2.95 -17.86
CA ARG A 67 -6.02 1.91 -17.49
C ARG A 67 -7.27 1.99 -18.36
N ALA A 68 -7.85 3.17 -18.52
CA ALA A 68 -9.06 3.36 -19.32
C ALA A 68 -8.85 3.00 -20.81
N HIS A 69 -7.78 3.51 -21.42
CA HIS A 69 -7.43 3.19 -22.81
C HIS A 69 -7.11 1.71 -23.00
N SER A 70 -6.43 1.09 -22.04
CA SER A 70 -6.09 -0.34 -22.10
C SER A 70 -7.32 -1.24 -21.99
N THR A 71 -8.28 -0.88 -21.12
CA THR A 71 -9.59 -1.56 -21.08
C THR A 71 -10.30 -1.42 -22.41
N LYS A 72 -10.30 -0.22 -23.00
CA LYS A 72 -10.90 0.01 -24.32
C LYS A 72 -10.24 -0.83 -25.42
N ILE A 73 -8.91 -0.90 -25.47
CA ILE A 73 -8.18 -1.78 -26.41
C ILE A 73 -8.56 -3.24 -26.18
N SER A 74 -8.56 -3.69 -24.92
CA SER A 74 -8.89 -5.07 -24.55
C SER A 74 -10.31 -5.45 -25.00
N LEU A 75 -11.27 -4.52 -24.88
CA LEU A 75 -12.63 -4.72 -25.37
C LEU A 75 -12.70 -4.75 -26.90
N LEU A 76 -11.95 -3.89 -27.58
CA LEU A 76 -11.94 -3.84 -29.06
C LEU A 76 -11.32 -5.09 -29.70
N ILE A 77 -10.35 -5.73 -29.03
CA ILE A 77 -9.68 -6.93 -29.58
C ILE A 77 -10.43 -8.24 -29.29
N ILE A 78 -11.39 -8.25 -28.35
CA ILE A 78 -12.18 -9.46 -28.01
C ILE A 78 -13.59 -9.46 -28.63
N ASN A 79 -14.08 -8.31 -29.09
CA ASN A 79 -15.45 -8.17 -29.60
C ASN A 79 -15.47 -8.03 -31.13
N GLU A 80 -16.43 -8.69 -31.76
CA GLU A 80 -16.71 -8.52 -33.19
C GLU A 80 -17.67 -7.34 -33.45
N PRO A 81 -17.49 -6.57 -34.54
CA PRO A 81 -16.43 -6.68 -35.55
C PRO A 81 -15.09 -6.09 -35.07
N PHE A 82 -13.98 -6.70 -35.51
CA PHE A 82 -12.65 -6.14 -35.27
C PHE A 82 -12.51 -4.80 -36.01
N THR A 83 -12.11 -3.75 -35.29
CA THR A 83 -12.10 -2.38 -35.81
C THR A 83 -10.70 -1.75 -35.69
N PRO A 84 -9.80 -1.97 -36.68
CA PRO A 84 -8.41 -1.51 -36.60
C PRO A 84 -8.28 0.01 -36.42
N SER A 85 -9.19 0.78 -37.04
CA SER A 85 -9.22 2.24 -36.94
C SER A 85 -9.57 2.72 -35.53
N ALA A 86 -10.48 2.04 -34.83
CA ALA A 86 -10.85 2.39 -33.46
C ALA A 86 -9.67 2.13 -32.50
N ILE A 87 -8.98 1.01 -32.66
CA ILE A 87 -7.77 0.68 -31.89
C ILE A 87 -6.68 1.71 -32.18
N SER A 88 -6.48 2.07 -33.45
CA SER A 88 -5.50 3.08 -33.86
C SER A 88 -5.72 4.42 -33.17
N THR A 89 -6.98 4.88 -33.06
CA THR A 89 -7.31 6.12 -32.35
C THR A 89 -6.89 6.04 -30.88
N VAL A 90 -7.19 4.94 -30.20
CA VAL A 90 -6.85 4.76 -28.78
C VAL A 90 -5.32 4.73 -28.57
N ILE A 91 -4.57 4.07 -29.45
CA ILE A 91 -3.10 4.04 -29.37
C ILE A 91 -2.52 5.44 -29.63
N ARG A 92 -3.07 6.23 -30.56
CA ARG A 92 -2.63 7.63 -30.77
C ARG A 92 -2.83 8.48 -29.53
N GLU A 93 -3.97 8.33 -28.83
CA GLU A 93 -4.22 9.03 -27.57
C GLU A 93 -3.19 8.66 -26.50
N LEU A 94 -2.89 7.36 -26.36
CA LEU A 94 -1.86 6.85 -25.45
C LEU A 94 -0.47 7.45 -25.73
N ILE A 95 -0.03 7.46 -26.99
CA ILE A 95 1.27 8.01 -27.41
C ILE A 95 1.33 9.52 -27.15
N LYS A 96 0.23 10.25 -27.38
CA LYS A 96 0.21 11.71 -27.30
C LYS A 96 0.36 12.24 -25.86
N GLY A 97 -0.13 11.51 -24.86
CA GLY A 97 -0.24 12.05 -23.50
C GLY A 97 0.13 11.05 -22.39
N PRO A 98 -0.70 10.02 -22.13
CA PRO A 98 -0.55 9.18 -20.96
C PRO A 98 0.80 8.45 -20.87
N ILE A 99 1.33 7.94 -21.99
CA ILE A 99 2.63 7.24 -22.02
C ILE A 99 3.78 8.20 -21.67
N PRO A 100 3.99 9.32 -22.38
CA PRO A 100 5.02 10.31 -22.01
C PRO A 100 4.81 10.87 -20.60
N GLY A 101 3.55 11.17 -20.23
CA GLY A 101 3.22 11.79 -18.95
C GLY A 101 3.66 10.95 -17.75
N LEU A 102 3.62 9.62 -17.85
CA LEU A 102 4.08 8.72 -16.79
C LEU A 102 5.61 8.80 -16.59
N ALA A 103 6.37 8.94 -17.68
CA ALA A 103 7.81 9.15 -17.62
C ALA A 103 8.14 10.56 -17.10
N THR A 104 7.41 11.57 -17.56
CA THR A 104 7.53 12.95 -17.06
C THR A 104 7.27 13.03 -15.56
N ALA A 105 6.28 12.29 -15.04
CA ALA A 105 6.00 12.23 -13.61
C ALA A 105 7.20 11.71 -12.81
N ALA A 106 7.84 10.62 -13.27
CA ALA A 106 9.03 10.08 -12.62
C ALA A 106 10.25 11.03 -12.71
N GLN A 107 10.37 11.78 -13.81
CA GLN A 107 11.42 12.79 -13.98
C GLN A 107 11.20 14.03 -13.10
N ALA A 108 9.95 14.48 -12.97
CA ALA A 108 9.52 15.61 -12.14
C ALA A 108 9.54 15.29 -10.63
N CYS A 109 9.57 14.00 -10.26
CA CYS A 109 9.77 13.58 -8.88
C CYS A 109 11.23 13.76 -8.48
N THR A 110 11.63 14.97 -8.11
CA THR A 110 13.01 15.27 -7.76
C THR A 110 13.32 14.91 -6.31
N PRO A 111 14.55 14.47 -5.97
CA PRO A 111 14.91 14.05 -4.62
C PRO A 111 14.82 15.17 -3.57
N ASP A 112 15.02 16.42 -3.98
CA ASP A 112 14.90 17.63 -3.18
C ASP A 112 13.47 17.88 -2.70
N LEU A 113 12.46 17.54 -3.51
CA LEU A 113 11.04 17.75 -3.16
C LEU A 113 10.38 16.49 -2.60
N TYR A 114 10.81 15.28 -3.00
CA TYR A 114 10.10 14.03 -2.70
C TYR A 114 10.95 12.97 -2.01
N THR A 115 12.25 13.18 -1.80
CA THR A 115 13.26 12.16 -1.42
C THR A 115 13.68 11.20 -2.55
N SER A 116 14.90 10.68 -2.44
CA SER A 116 15.45 9.69 -3.38
C SER A 116 14.70 8.35 -3.35
N VAL A 117 14.15 7.98 -2.19
CA VAL A 117 13.38 6.75 -2.00
C VAL A 117 12.07 6.81 -2.79
N VAL A 118 11.31 7.89 -2.64
CA VAL A 118 10.03 8.08 -3.36
C VAL A 118 10.29 8.17 -4.87
N ARG A 119 11.34 8.87 -5.30
CA ARG A 119 11.68 8.94 -6.72
C ARG A 119 12.00 7.57 -7.31
N LYS A 120 12.83 6.77 -6.62
CA LYS A 120 13.18 5.41 -7.04
C LYS A 120 11.94 4.53 -7.13
N GLU A 121 11.09 4.58 -6.11
CA GLU A 121 9.86 3.79 -6.04
C GLU A 121 8.85 4.20 -7.12
N LEU A 122 8.64 5.51 -7.32
CA LEU A 122 7.77 6.03 -8.37
C LEU A 122 8.26 5.59 -9.76
N ALA A 123 9.57 5.72 -10.03
CA ALA A 123 10.15 5.27 -11.30
C ALA A 123 9.98 3.77 -11.53
N TYR A 124 10.10 2.96 -10.48
CA TYR A 124 9.85 1.52 -10.52
C TYR A 124 8.38 1.19 -10.84
N ARG A 125 7.43 1.82 -10.15
CA ARG A 125 6.00 1.60 -10.38
C ARG A 125 5.56 2.09 -11.76
N CYS A 126 6.02 3.27 -12.20
CA CYS A 126 5.79 3.76 -13.55
C CYS A 126 6.31 2.78 -14.60
N GLN A 127 7.51 2.21 -14.40
CA GLN A 127 8.08 1.25 -15.34
C GLN A 127 7.22 -0.01 -15.44
N LYS A 128 6.72 -0.55 -14.32
CA LYS A 128 5.83 -1.71 -14.32
C LYS A 128 4.56 -1.49 -15.14
N VAL A 129 3.95 -0.31 -15.02
CA VAL A 129 2.77 0.07 -15.83
C VAL A 129 3.12 0.09 -17.32
N LEU A 130 4.27 0.67 -17.71
CA LEU A 130 4.70 0.71 -19.12
C LEU A 130 5.03 -0.68 -19.69
N VAL A 131 5.64 -1.56 -18.89
CA VAL A 131 5.95 -2.94 -19.30
C VAL A 131 4.67 -3.73 -19.57
N GLU A 132 3.68 -3.63 -18.69
CA GLU A 132 2.42 -4.35 -18.88
C GLU A 132 1.62 -3.77 -20.06
N LEU A 133 1.61 -2.45 -20.24
CA LEU A 133 1.02 -1.80 -21.42
C LEU A 133 1.68 -2.28 -22.72
N TRP A 134 3.02 -2.36 -22.76
CA TRP A 134 3.75 -2.93 -23.90
C TRP A 134 3.29 -4.36 -24.19
N GLY A 135 3.13 -5.18 -23.16
CA GLY A 135 2.63 -6.56 -23.28
C GLY A 135 1.22 -6.64 -23.87
N LEU A 136 0.33 -5.71 -23.50
CA LEU A 136 -1.01 -5.60 -24.09
C LEU A 136 -0.94 -5.20 -25.56
N LEU A 137 -0.12 -4.22 -25.94
CA LEU A 137 0.00 -3.76 -27.32
C LEU A 137 0.54 -4.87 -28.25
N LYS A 138 1.46 -5.70 -27.78
CA LYS A 138 1.95 -6.89 -28.51
C LYS A 138 0.90 -7.99 -28.67
N ARG A 139 -0.23 -7.90 -27.98
CA ARG A 139 -1.35 -8.86 -28.07
C ARG A 139 -2.39 -8.47 -29.11
N VAL A 140 -2.32 -7.25 -29.66
CA VAL A 140 -3.25 -6.80 -30.69
C VAL A 140 -3.04 -7.65 -31.95
N PRO A 141 -4.10 -8.29 -32.48
CA PRO A 141 -3.97 -9.19 -33.64
C PRO A 141 -3.62 -8.47 -34.93
N ASP A 142 -2.66 -9.02 -35.68
CA ASP A 142 -2.26 -8.51 -36.99
C ASP A 142 -3.15 -9.05 -38.13
N ASP A 143 -3.82 -10.20 -37.90
CA ASP A 143 -4.69 -10.87 -38.87
C ASP A 143 -6.12 -10.31 -38.91
N GLY A 144 -6.43 -9.34 -38.05
CA GLY A 144 -7.73 -8.72 -37.94
C GLY A 144 -8.81 -9.59 -37.32
N LYS A 145 -8.45 -10.72 -36.70
CA LYS A 145 -9.39 -11.60 -35.99
C LYS A 145 -9.41 -11.28 -34.51
N VAL A 146 -10.58 -11.37 -33.89
CA VAL A 146 -10.71 -11.17 -32.45
C VAL A 146 -10.01 -12.28 -31.68
N ILE A 147 -9.47 -11.95 -30.51
CA ILE A 147 -8.90 -12.94 -29.59
C ILE A 147 -9.92 -13.37 -28.55
N PRO A 148 -9.86 -14.63 -28.08
CA PRO A 148 -10.76 -15.08 -27.03
C PRO A 148 -10.49 -14.31 -25.74
N ALA A 149 -11.57 -13.88 -25.09
CA ALA A 149 -11.53 -13.08 -23.85
C ALA A 149 -10.75 -13.80 -22.72
N LEU A 150 -10.94 -15.12 -22.62
CA LEU A 150 -10.21 -16.01 -21.73
C LEU A 150 -9.36 -16.97 -22.57
N GLY A 151 -8.14 -17.22 -22.10
CA GLY A 151 -7.25 -18.17 -22.76
C GLY A 151 -7.85 -19.57 -22.82
N ARG A 152 -7.87 -20.17 -24.01
CA ARG A 152 -7.95 -21.63 -24.15
C ARG A 152 -6.51 -22.13 -24.20
N ASP A 153 -6.18 -23.11 -23.36
CA ASP A 153 -4.92 -23.86 -23.41
C ASP A 153 -3.63 -23.08 -23.09
N GLY A 154 -3.54 -22.48 -21.90
CA GLY A 154 -2.30 -21.86 -21.40
C GLY A 154 -1.91 -20.52 -22.06
N SER A 155 -2.62 -20.09 -23.10
CA SER A 155 -2.49 -18.74 -23.67
C SER A 155 -3.06 -17.69 -22.69
N LYS A 156 -2.31 -16.63 -22.37
CA LYS A 156 -2.82 -15.54 -21.51
C LYS A 156 -3.86 -14.73 -22.29
N GLY A 157 -5.15 -14.90 -21.99
CA GLY A 157 -6.24 -14.14 -22.62
C GLY A 157 -6.08 -12.63 -22.39
N SER A 158 -6.69 -11.80 -23.25
CA SER A 158 -6.59 -10.32 -23.15
C SER A 158 -6.89 -9.82 -21.75
N LEU A 159 -7.96 -10.35 -21.14
CA LEU A 159 -8.45 -9.90 -19.84
C LEU A 159 -7.46 -10.16 -18.69
N VAL A 160 -6.57 -11.15 -18.83
CA VAL A 160 -5.55 -11.44 -17.82
C VAL A 160 -4.50 -10.34 -17.77
N LEU A 161 -4.06 -9.85 -18.94
CA LEU A 161 -3.11 -8.73 -19.03
C LEU A 161 -3.77 -7.42 -18.58
N THR A 162 -5.04 -7.20 -18.95
CA THR A 162 -5.82 -6.06 -18.46
C THR A 162 -5.91 -6.07 -16.92
N GLY A 163 -6.18 -7.22 -16.31
CA GLY A 163 -6.24 -7.37 -14.85
C GLY A 163 -4.89 -7.15 -14.16
N LYS A 164 -3.78 -7.57 -14.79
CA LYS A 164 -2.44 -7.25 -14.29
C LYS A 164 -2.14 -5.77 -14.36
N LEU A 165 -2.49 -5.10 -15.46
CA LEU A 165 -2.31 -3.66 -15.60
C LEU A 165 -3.12 -2.92 -14.55
N TRP A 166 -4.36 -3.33 -14.28
CA TRP A 166 -5.18 -2.75 -13.21
C TRP A 166 -4.49 -2.87 -11.87
N LYS A 167 -3.96 -4.06 -11.54
CA LYS A 167 -3.17 -4.24 -10.32
C LYS A 167 -1.96 -3.32 -10.27
N MET A 168 -1.20 -3.15 -11.36
CA MET A 168 -0.04 -2.24 -11.37
C MET A 168 -0.44 -0.77 -11.17
N VAL A 169 -1.58 -0.37 -11.74
CA VAL A 169 -2.14 0.98 -11.53
C VAL A 169 -2.63 1.13 -10.09
N ASP A 170 -3.32 0.14 -9.52
CA ASP A 170 -3.76 0.19 -8.13
C ASP A 170 -2.56 0.19 -7.16
N ASP A 171 -1.53 -0.60 -7.45
CA ASP A 171 -0.25 -0.61 -6.72
C ASP A 171 0.47 0.75 -6.85
N LEU A 172 0.39 1.45 -7.99
CA LEU A 172 0.90 2.82 -8.12
C LEU A 172 0.14 3.81 -7.21
N MET A 173 -1.16 3.59 -7.02
CA MET A 173 -2.08 4.49 -6.35
C MET A 173 -2.13 4.29 -4.83
N ASN A 174 -1.85 3.07 -4.37
CA ASN A 174 -1.83 2.71 -2.98
C ASN A 174 -0.39 2.70 -2.46
N SER A 175 -0.03 3.71 -1.66
CA SER A 175 1.22 3.74 -0.92
C SER A 175 1.20 2.83 0.31
N SER A 176 0.02 2.37 0.75
CA SER A 176 -0.13 1.42 1.85
C SER A 176 -0.03 -0.02 1.34
N SER A 177 0.89 -0.77 1.92
CA SER A 177 0.98 -2.23 1.88
C SER A 177 -0.37 -2.82 2.28
N THR A 178 -1.20 -3.17 1.29
CA THR A 178 -2.46 -3.86 1.56
C THR A 178 -2.20 -5.32 1.90
N ILE A 179 -2.87 -5.84 2.93
CA ILE A 179 -2.77 -7.27 3.29
C ILE A 179 -3.19 -8.11 2.07
N PRO A 180 -2.29 -8.95 1.50
CA PRO A 180 -2.61 -9.78 0.34
C PRO A 180 -3.84 -10.67 0.60
N LYS A 181 -4.61 -10.99 -0.44
CA LYS A 181 -5.79 -11.87 -0.30
C LYS A 181 -5.45 -13.26 0.23
N SER A 182 -4.26 -13.77 -0.09
CA SER A 182 -3.76 -15.06 0.40
C SER A 182 -3.31 -15.01 1.85
N ASP A 183 -3.05 -13.81 2.39
CA ASP A 183 -2.59 -13.55 3.76
C ASP A 183 -1.55 -14.58 4.27
N PRO A 184 -0.41 -14.75 3.56
CA PRO A 184 0.55 -15.82 3.85
C PRO A 184 1.08 -15.73 5.28
N ASP A 185 1.28 -14.50 5.74
CA ASP A 185 1.80 -14.19 7.06
C ASP A 185 0.69 -14.02 8.10
N LYS A 186 -0.57 -14.36 7.78
CA LYS A 186 -1.71 -14.36 8.71
C LYS A 186 -1.84 -13.06 9.51
N ILE A 187 -1.76 -11.92 8.83
CA ILE A 187 -1.88 -10.60 9.45
C ILE A 187 -3.32 -10.36 9.94
N ARG A 188 -4.35 -10.86 9.26
CA ARG A 188 -5.75 -10.68 9.69
C ARG A 188 -6.04 -11.39 11.01
N PRO A 189 -5.70 -12.69 11.18
CA PRO A 189 -5.82 -13.35 12.48
C PRO A 189 -5.03 -12.66 13.60
N ARG A 190 -3.82 -12.18 13.33
CA ARG A 190 -3.02 -11.42 14.30
C ARG A 190 -3.72 -10.15 14.74
N LEU A 191 -4.24 -9.37 13.80
CA LEU A 191 -5.01 -8.16 14.09
C LEU A 191 -6.23 -8.48 14.96
N ASP A 192 -6.99 -9.52 14.62
CA ASP A 192 -8.15 -9.93 15.41
C ASP A 192 -7.77 -10.32 16.84
N SER A 193 -6.65 -11.03 17.02
CA SER A 193 -6.13 -11.37 18.36
C SER A 193 -5.70 -10.11 19.12
N THR A 194 -4.90 -9.24 18.49
CA THR A 194 -4.45 -7.97 19.07
C THR A 194 -5.62 -7.11 19.54
N LEU A 195 -6.66 -6.95 18.70
CA LEU A 195 -7.83 -6.14 19.06
C LEU A 195 -8.59 -6.70 20.28
N LYS A 196 -8.70 -8.03 20.39
CA LYS A 196 -9.29 -8.67 21.57
C LYS A 196 -8.47 -8.38 22.83
N ARG A 197 -7.15 -8.53 22.73
CA ARG A 197 -6.26 -8.33 23.87
C ARG A 197 -6.13 -6.83 24.27
N LEU A 198 -6.08 -5.91 23.31
CA LEU A 198 -6.15 -4.46 23.58
C LEU A 198 -7.45 -4.07 24.28
N ARG A 199 -8.58 -4.67 23.90
CA ARG A 199 -9.85 -4.47 24.61
C ARG A 199 -9.76 -4.92 26.08
N MET A 200 -9.06 -6.02 26.37
CA MET A 200 -8.80 -6.44 27.74
C MET A 200 -7.96 -5.40 28.50
N ILE A 201 -6.93 -4.84 27.89
CA ILE A 201 -6.13 -3.76 28.50
C ILE A 201 -7.01 -2.54 28.81
N VAL A 202 -7.91 -2.14 27.90
CA VAL A 202 -8.85 -1.04 28.18
C VAL A 202 -9.70 -1.34 29.42
N LEU A 203 -10.17 -2.57 29.60
CA LEU A 203 -10.90 -2.98 30.81
C LEU A 203 -10.01 -2.91 32.07
N LEU A 204 -8.73 -3.28 31.96
CA LEU A 204 -7.76 -3.15 33.05
C LEU A 204 -7.62 -1.69 33.49
N TYR A 205 -7.39 -0.75 32.57
CA TYR A 205 -7.31 0.68 32.89
C TYR A 205 -8.57 1.18 33.60
N GLN A 206 -9.75 0.79 33.10
CA GLN A 206 -11.03 1.17 33.70
C GLN A 206 -11.20 0.61 35.12
N ALA A 207 -10.79 -0.64 35.33
CA ALA A 207 -10.93 -1.32 36.61
C ALA A 207 -9.92 -0.77 37.65
N ILE A 208 -8.66 -0.54 37.26
CA ILE A 208 -7.65 0.13 38.09
C ILE A 208 -8.13 1.51 38.52
N SER A 209 -8.61 2.32 37.57
CA SER A 209 -9.14 3.66 37.87
C SER A 209 -10.25 3.60 38.92
N LYS A 210 -11.21 2.68 38.76
CA LYS A 210 -12.37 2.56 39.66
C LYS A 210 -12.04 1.97 41.03
N ARG A 211 -11.16 0.96 41.10
CA ARG A 211 -10.96 0.12 42.30
C ARG A 211 -9.65 0.40 43.04
N ARG A 212 -8.71 1.11 42.44
CA ARG A 212 -7.42 1.49 43.06
C ARG A 212 -7.28 3.00 43.16
N PHE A 213 -7.28 3.72 42.05
CA PHE A 213 -7.07 5.18 42.08
C PHE A 213 -8.23 5.95 42.74
N LYS A 214 -9.48 5.61 42.49
CA LYS A 214 -10.62 6.25 43.20
C LYS A 214 -10.75 5.84 44.67
N LYS A 215 -10.05 4.81 45.11
CA LYS A 215 -10.02 4.33 46.50
C LYS A 215 -8.72 4.69 47.23
N LEU A 216 -7.93 5.61 46.67
CA LEU A 216 -6.69 6.07 47.30
C LEU A 216 -6.99 6.66 48.69
N PRO A 217 -6.21 6.31 49.73
CA PRO A 217 -6.31 6.98 51.03
C PRO A 217 -6.05 8.48 50.91
N LYS A 218 -6.64 9.28 51.80
CA LYS A 218 -6.42 10.74 51.84
C LYS A 218 -4.97 11.11 52.21
N ASP A 219 -4.36 10.29 53.06
CA ASP A 219 -2.94 10.40 53.38
C ASP A 219 -2.16 9.31 52.64
N THR A 220 -1.42 9.72 51.62
CA THR A 220 -0.63 8.84 50.76
C THR A 220 0.82 8.72 51.21
N THR A 221 1.21 9.40 52.29
CA THR A 221 2.61 9.42 52.77
C THR A 221 2.97 8.19 53.62
N THR A 222 1.99 7.33 53.87
CA THR A 222 2.12 6.18 54.76
C THR A 222 2.55 4.91 54.00
N GLY A 223 3.39 4.10 54.66
CA GLY A 223 3.76 2.76 54.19
C GLY A 223 4.47 2.76 52.83
N ASP A 224 4.03 1.88 51.94
CA ASP A 224 4.62 1.67 50.61
C ASP A 224 3.83 2.31 49.45
N ILE A 225 2.81 3.13 49.78
CA ILE A 225 1.89 3.74 48.81
C ILE A 225 2.63 4.60 47.77
N PRO A 226 3.57 5.51 48.14
CA PRO A 226 4.29 6.31 47.15
C PRO A 226 5.09 5.45 46.17
N SER A 227 5.82 4.45 46.67
CA SER A 227 6.62 3.55 45.83
C SER A 227 5.75 2.70 44.89
N LYS A 228 4.57 2.24 45.36
CA LYS A 228 3.60 1.54 44.50
C LYS A 228 3.06 2.44 43.40
N LEU A 229 2.74 3.70 43.71
CA LEU A 229 2.27 4.68 42.74
C LEU A 229 3.34 5.00 41.70
N ASP A 230 4.59 5.22 42.11
CA ASP A 230 5.70 5.46 41.19
C ASP A 230 5.92 4.28 40.25
N LYS A 231 5.91 3.06 40.78
CA LYS A 231 5.98 1.83 39.97
C LYS A 231 4.81 1.73 38.99
N ALA A 232 3.58 1.97 39.44
CA ALA A 232 2.41 1.93 38.57
C ALA A 232 2.49 3.01 37.46
N ALA A 233 2.89 4.23 37.81
CA ALA A 233 3.06 5.33 36.86
C ALA A 233 4.10 5.00 35.79
N SER A 234 5.27 4.49 36.19
CA SER A 234 6.34 4.12 35.25
C SER A 234 5.90 3.10 34.20
N VAL A 235 5.06 2.12 34.58
CA VAL A 235 4.56 1.12 33.64
C VAL A 235 3.42 1.68 32.79
N LEU A 236 2.52 2.49 33.37
CA LEU A 236 1.41 3.10 32.64
C LEU A 236 1.85 4.15 31.62
N GLU A 237 2.97 4.82 31.86
CA GLU A 237 3.55 5.84 30.96
C GLU A 237 4.16 5.23 29.70
N THR A 238 4.73 4.02 29.79
CA THR A 238 5.41 3.36 28.66
C THR A 238 4.45 2.61 27.72
N LEU A 239 3.26 2.24 28.19
CA LEU A 239 2.28 1.47 27.42
C LEU A 239 1.78 2.16 26.14
N PRO A 240 1.43 3.47 26.14
CA PRO A 240 1.00 4.18 24.93
C PRO A 240 2.01 4.13 23.78
N ASP A 241 3.30 4.32 24.07
CA ASP A 241 4.36 4.30 23.05
C ASP A 241 4.46 2.92 22.41
N LYS A 242 4.41 1.86 23.23
CA LYS A 242 4.40 0.46 22.73
C LYS A 242 3.19 0.15 21.85
N PHE A 243 2.02 0.73 22.13
CA PHE A 243 0.87 0.60 21.22
C PHE A 243 1.08 1.33 19.90
N GLY A 244 1.80 2.45 19.92
CA GLY A 244 2.24 3.16 18.71
C GLY A 244 3.16 2.30 17.86
N ASP A 245 4.18 1.70 18.47
CA ASP A 245 5.12 0.79 17.79
C ASP A 245 4.39 -0.42 17.20
N LEU A 246 3.50 -1.05 17.98
CA LEU A 246 2.68 -2.19 17.52
C LEU A 246 1.82 -1.80 16.31
N ALA A 247 1.21 -0.62 16.32
CA ALA A 247 0.46 -0.13 15.17
C ALA A 247 1.37 0.08 13.94
N GLY A 248 2.59 0.58 14.14
CA GLY A 248 3.63 0.67 13.11
C GLY A 248 3.90 -0.66 12.43
N ALA A 249 4.16 -1.72 13.21
CA ALA A 249 4.39 -3.06 12.68
C ALA A 249 3.21 -3.59 11.86
N PHE A 250 1.96 -3.28 12.25
CA PHE A 250 0.78 -3.60 11.45
C PHE A 250 0.69 -2.84 10.12
N TYR A 251 1.15 -1.58 10.07
CA TYR A 251 1.22 -0.84 8.80
C TYR A 251 2.30 -1.41 7.87
N GLU A 252 3.41 -1.88 8.43
CA GLU A 252 4.52 -2.46 7.68
C GLU A 252 4.28 -3.92 7.28
N LEU A 253 3.22 -4.55 7.79
CA LEU A 253 2.90 -5.97 7.61
C LEU A 253 4.00 -6.92 8.12
N ASP A 254 4.75 -6.50 9.14
CA ASP A 254 5.84 -7.30 9.72
C ASP A 254 5.29 -8.26 10.77
N ALA A 255 5.10 -9.52 10.39
CA ALA A 255 4.52 -10.53 11.27
C ALA A 255 5.40 -10.86 12.49
N GLU A 256 6.73 -10.84 12.34
CA GLU A 256 7.65 -11.14 13.43
C GLU A 256 7.65 -10.01 14.45
N GLU A 257 7.69 -8.77 13.96
CA GLU A 257 7.66 -7.59 14.81
C GLU A 257 6.29 -7.38 15.47
N ILE A 258 5.19 -7.71 14.78
CA ILE A 258 3.85 -7.77 15.39
C ILE A 258 3.87 -8.75 16.56
N ASP A 259 4.36 -9.98 16.38
CA ASP A 259 4.36 -11.00 17.43
C ASP A 259 5.20 -10.55 18.63
N ARG A 260 6.39 -9.98 18.39
CA ARG A 260 7.30 -9.45 19.42
C ARG A 260 6.67 -8.30 20.21
N LEU A 261 6.21 -7.26 19.53
CA LEU A 261 5.61 -6.07 20.16
C LEU A 261 4.30 -6.40 20.86
N MET A 262 3.55 -7.36 20.32
CA MET A 262 2.36 -7.88 20.96
C MET A 262 2.71 -8.44 22.34
N GLU A 263 3.69 -9.36 22.42
CA GLU A 263 4.15 -9.94 23.69
C GLU A 263 4.63 -8.87 24.67
N GLU A 264 5.45 -7.93 24.20
CA GLU A 264 6.00 -6.85 25.02
C GLU A 264 4.93 -5.92 25.62
N CYS A 265 3.91 -5.56 24.83
CA CYS A 265 2.75 -4.78 25.29
C CYS A 265 2.01 -5.51 26.42
N PHE A 266 1.82 -6.83 26.28
CA PHE A 266 1.06 -7.62 27.24
C PHE A 266 1.82 -7.90 28.52
N GLU A 267 3.12 -8.19 28.44
CA GLU A 267 3.96 -8.30 29.63
C GLU A 267 3.96 -7.02 30.46
N SER A 268 4.03 -5.87 29.77
CA SER A 268 3.94 -4.56 30.42
C SER A 268 2.60 -4.37 31.14
N ALA A 269 1.49 -4.72 30.49
CA ALA A 269 0.15 -4.65 31.10
C ALA A 269 0.00 -5.61 32.30
N VAL A 270 0.58 -6.81 32.24
CA VAL A 270 0.63 -7.75 33.37
C VAL A 270 1.47 -7.18 34.51
N GLY A 271 2.58 -6.49 34.22
CA GLY A 271 3.40 -5.81 35.22
C GLY A 271 2.60 -4.81 36.07
N VAL A 272 1.76 -3.96 35.43
CA VAL A 272 0.83 -3.07 36.14
C VAL A 272 -0.08 -3.87 37.08
N SER A 273 -0.55 -5.02 36.60
CA SER A 273 -1.49 -5.83 37.34
C SER A 273 -0.89 -6.46 38.60
N GLU A 274 0.42 -6.71 38.63
CA GLU A 274 1.10 -7.16 39.84
C GLU A 274 1.26 -6.04 40.87
N VAL A 275 1.63 -4.84 40.41
CA VAL A 275 1.85 -3.68 41.30
C VAL A 275 0.56 -3.27 42.02
N LEU A 276 -0.57 -3.34 41.33
CA LEU A 276 -1.86 -2.88 41.84
C LEU A 276 -2.82 -4.02 42.20
N LYS A 277 -2.31 -5.26 42.32
CA LYS A 277 -3.14 -6.43 42.62
C LYS A 277 -3.88 -6.27 43.94
N LEU A 278 -3.14 -6.06 45.04
CA LEU A 278 -3.72 -5.89 46.38
C LEU A 278 -4.22 -4.47 46.59
N GLY A 279 -5.09 -4.30 47.58
CA GLY A 279 -5.51 -2.98 48.04
C GLY A 279 -4.37 -2.21 48.72
N TRP A 280 -4.67 -0.97 49.12
CA TRP A 280 -3.67 -0.06 49.70
C TRP A 280 -3.23 -0.47 51.11
N GLU A 281 -4.05 -1.28 51.80
CA GLU A 281 -3.74 -1.83 53.13
C GLU A 281 -3.17 -3.27 53.03
N GLY A 282 -2.97 -3.77 51.81
CA GLY A 282 -2.48 -5.13 51.55
C GLY A 282 -3.57 -6.20 51.53
N GLU A 283 -4.84 -5.80 51.55
CA GLU A 283 -5.98 -6.69 51.54
C GLU A 283 -6.24 -7.29 50.15
N SER A 284 -6.75 -8.52 50.13
CA SER A 284 -7.31 -9.13 48.93
C SER A 284 -8.80 -8.78 48.82
N ASP A 285 -9.21 -8.23 47.69
CA ASP A 285 -10.60 -7.88 47.41
C ASP A 285 -11.11 -8.54 46.11
N GLU A 286 -12.36 -8.28 45.75
CA GLU A 286 -12.96 -8.77 44.49
C GLU A 286 -12.14 -8.37 43.25
N PHE A 287 -11.41 -7.24 43.31
CA PHE A 287 -10.55 -6.82 42.22
C PHE A 287 -9.26 -7.65 42.17
N SER A 288 -8.68 -8.03 43.31
CA SER A 288 -7.55 -8.97 43.38
C SER A 288 -7.89 -10.31 42.73
N GLU A 289 -9.09 -10.85 42.96
CA GLU A 289 -9.55 -12.09 42.31
C GLU A 289 -9.81 -11.91 40.81
N TRP A 290 -10.40 -10.77 40.42
CA TRP A 290 -10.60 -10.43 39.01
C TRP A 290 -9.27 -10.29 38.26
N MET A 291 -8.24 -9.73 38.89
CA MET A 291 -6.90 -9.59 38.31
C MET A 291 -6.26 -10.94 37.98
N GLU A 292 -6.47 -11.97 38.81
CA GLU A 292 -5.98 -13.32 38.52
C GLU A 292 -6.70 -13.93 37.31
N LYS A 293 -8.02 -13.73 37.19
CA LYS A 293 -8.78 -14.15 36.01
C LYS A 293 -8.34 -13.39 34.77
N PHE A 294 -8.10 -12.09 34.88
CA PHE A 294 -7.59 -11.25 33.81
C PHE A 294 -6.23 -11.76 33.31
N LYS A 295 -5.26 -12.00 34.20
CA LYS A 295 -3.95 -12.55 33.83
C LYS A 295 -4.08 -13.90 33.13
N ALA A 296 -4.96 -14.78 33.62
CA ALA A 296 -5.18 -16.08 33.00
C ALA A 296 -5.79 -15.96 31.59
N GLU A 297 -6.70 -15.03 31.36
CA GLU A 297 -7.35 -14.83 30.06
C GLU A 297 -6.43 -14.15 29.04
N VAL A 298 -5.63 -13.19 29.51
CA VAL A 298 -4.62 -12.51 28.68
C VAL A 298 -3.53 -13.48 28.20
N LYS A 299 -3.19 -14.51 28.98
CA LYS A 299 -2.23 -15.55 28.58
C LYS A 299 -2.79 -16.62 27.63
N LYS A 300 -4.12 -16.73 27.48
CA LYS A 300 -4.77 -17.74 26.61
C LYS A 300 -5.03 -17.24 25.19
N THR A 301 -5.24 -15.93 25.06
CA THR A 301 -5.47 -15.27 23.77
C THR A 301 -4.15 -15.15 23.03
#